data_AF-A0A7W8WIX6-F1
#
_entry.id   AF-A0A7W8WIX6-F1
#
_cell.length_a   1.000
_cell.length_b   1.000
_cell.length_c   1.000
_cell.angle_alpha   90.00
_cell.angle_beta   90.00
_cell.angle_gamma   90.00
#
_symmetry.space_group_name_H-M   'P 1'
#
loop_
_entity.id
_entity.type
_entity.pdbx_description
1 polymer ?
#
loop_
_entity_poly.entity_id
_entity_poly.type
_entity_poly.pdbx_seq_one_letter_code
_entity_poly.pdbx_strand_id
1 'polypeptide(L)' 'MRAPNTQQLNAIDVLQKRGEAWEIFLAWLSDNQLRAQDQCVRADDDVSVRRLQGEARCLGELVSTLKPKQ' A
#
# COMPACT_ATOMS: atom_id res chain seq x y z
N MET A 1 11.52 8.44 -2.99
CA MET A 1 11.38 7.72 -1.70
C MET A 1 12.75 7.41 -1.14
N ARG A 2 12.94 7.50 0.19
CA ARG A 2 14.17 7.03 0.85
C ARG A 2 14.15 5.50 0.90
N ALA A 3 15.31 4.87 0.76
CA ALA A 3 15.43 3.42 0.89
C ALA A 3 14.90 2.97 2.27
N PRO A 4 14.24 1.79 2.37
CA PRO A 4 13.77 1.25 3.64
C PRO A 4 14.94 1.04 4.61
N ASN A 5 14.74 1.39 5.88
CA ASN A 5 15.74 1.15 6.91
C ASN A 5 15.76 -0.33 7.36
N THR A 6 16.79 -0.72 8.09
CA THR A 6 16.98 -2.12 8.56
C THR A 6 15.79 -2.67 9.34
N GLN A 7 15.11 -1.82 10.11
CA GLN A 7 13.95 -2.22 10.91
C GLN A 7 12.75 -2.53 10.00
N GLN A 8 12.55 -1.74 8.95
CA GLN A 8 11.52 -1.97 7.94
C GLN A 8 11.80 -3.25 7.15
N LEU A 9 13.06 -3.50 6.75
CA LEU A 9 13.45 -4.73 6.05
C LEU A 9 13.21 -5.98 6.89
N ASN A 10 13.53 -5.95 8.19
CA ASN A 10 13.27 -7.09 9.09
C ASN A 10 11.78 -7.36 9.29
N ALA A 11 10.95 -6.32 9.39
CA ALA A 11 9.50 -6.48 9.49
C ALA A 11 8.93 -7.13 8.22
N ILE A 12 9.43 -6.74 7.05
CA ILE A 12 9.06 -7.34 5.76
C ILE A 12 9.45 -8.83 5.72
N ASP A 13 10.67 -9.19 6.11
CA ASP A 13 11.14 -10.59 6.12
C ASP A 13 10.33 -11.48 7.09
N VAL A 14 10.02 -10.97 8.29
CA VAL A 14 9.18 -11.70 9.26
C VAL A 14 7.77 -11.92 8.72
N LEU A 15 7.21 -10.93 8.04
CA LEU A 15 5.89 -11.06 7.45
C LEU A 15 5.91 -12.05 6.27
N GLN A 16 6.88 -11.95 5.36
CA GLN A 16 7.06 -12.88 4.25
C GLN A 16 7.18 -14.34 4.69
N LYS A 17 7.87 -14.61 5.82
CA LYS A 17 7.99 -15.96 6.40
C LYS A 17 6.66 -16.55 6.91
N ARG A 18 5.65 -15.71 7.17
CA ARG A 18 4.32 -16.13 7.61
C ARG A 18 3.34 -16.37 6.45
N GLY A 19 3.82 -16.34 5.20
CA GLY A 19 3.14 -16.84 4.00
C GLY A 19 1.72 -16.30 3.81
N GLU A 20 0.73 -17.01 4.35
CA GLU A 20 -0.69 -16.63 4.29
C GLU A 20 -0.98 -15.25 4.92
N ALA A 21 -0.37 -14.94 6.08
CA ALA A 21 -0.57 -13.64 6.71
C ALA A 21 -0.01 -12.48 5.87
N TRP A 22 1.03 -12.75 5.08
CA TRP A 22 1.61 -11.78 4.17
C TRP A 22 0.73 -11.56 2.95
N GLU A 23 0.23 -12.63 2.34
CA GLU A 23 -0.69 -12.54 1.21
C GLU A 23 -1.98 -11.82 1.61
N ILE A 24 -2.54 -12.10 2.80
CA ILE A 24 -3.69 -11.38 3.36
C ILE A 24 -3.37 -9.90 3.55
N PHE A 25 -2.19 -9.56 4.04
CA PHE A 25 -1.76 -8.17 4.20
C PHE A 25 -1.61 -7.44 2.86
N LEU A 26 -1.01 -8.08 1.85
CA LEU A 26 -0.89 -7.52 0.49
C LEU A 26 -2.25 -7.33 -0.18
N ALA A 27 -3.17 -8.29 0.00
CA ALA A 27 -4.55 -8.17 -0.46
C ALA A 27 -5.26 -7.01 0.23
N TRP A 28 -5.12 -6.88 1.55
CA TRP A 28 -5.68 -5.77 2.31
C TRP A 28 -5.16 -4.41 1.82
N LEU A 29 -3.85 -4.27 1.57
CA LEU A 29 -3.28 -3.04 1.01
C LEU A 29 -3.88 -2.71 -0.37
N SER A 30 -4.01 -3.72 -1.23
CA SER A 30 -4.58 -3.57 -2.58
C SER A 30 -6.05 -3.13 -2.52
N ASP A 31 -6.84 -3.71 -1.62
CA ASP A 31 -8.25 -3.35 -1.42
C ASP A 31 -8.42 -1.93 -0.89
N ASN A 32 -7.51 -1.46 -0.02
CA ASN A 32 -7.53 -0.08 0.44
C ASN A 32 -7.13 0.90 -0.65
N GLN A 33 -6.18 0.52 -1.52
CA GLN A 33 -5.83 1.33 -2.68
C GLN A 33 -7.04 1.54 -3.59
N LEU A 34 -7.76 0.46 -3.91
CA LEU A 34 -8.97 0.52 -4.74
C LEU A 34 -10.08 1.35 -4.08
N ARG A 35 -10.27 1.20 -2.77
CA ARG A 35 -11.24 2.03 -2.01
C ARG A 35 -10.89 3.51 -2.05
N ALA A 36 -9.61 3.87 -1.88
CA ALA A 36 -9.18 5.27 -2.00
C ALA A 36 -9.41 5.82 -3.41
N GLN A 37 -9.21 5.01 -4.45
CA GLN A 37 -9.51 5.40 -5.84
C GLN A 37 -11.00 5.60 -6.08
N ASP A 38 -11.86 4.69 -5.62
CA ASP A 38 -13.32 4.81 -5.74
C ASP A 38 -13.85 6.05 -4.99
N GLN A 39 -13.36 6.28 -3.77
CA GLN A 39 -13.68 7.50 -3.02
C GLN A 39 -13.21 8.76 -3.73
N CYS A 40 -12.04 8.70 -4.40
CA CYS A 40 -11.52 9.85 -5.14
C CYS A 40 -12.42 10.23 -6.32
N VAL A 41 -12.99 9.25 -7.02
CA VAL A 41 -13.92 9.50 -8.15
C VAL A 41 -15.21 10.16 -7.67
N ARG A 42 -15.60 9.92 -6.42
CA ARG A 42 -16.85 10.42 -5.81
C ARG A 42 -16.67 11.71 -5.01
N ALA A 43 -15.44 12.15 -4.78
CA ALA A 43 -15.13 13.36 -4.03
C ALA A 43 -15.45 14.61 -4.85
N ASP A 44 -16.06 15.61 -4.22
CA ASP A 44 -16.52 16.86 -4.83
C ASP A 44 -15.64 18.06 -4.48
N ASP A 45 -14.68 17.90 -3.56
CA ASP A 45 -13.73 18.93 -3.17
C ASP A 45 -12.27 18.60 -3.53
N ASP A 46 -11.54 19.62 -3.97
CA ASP A 46 -10.15 19.50 -4.41
C ASP A 46 -9.17 19.02 -3.33
N VAL A 47 -9.49 19.23 -2.05
CA VAL A 47 -8.63 18.83 -0.94
C VAL A 47 -8.75 17.33 -0.72
N SER A 48 -9.97 16.80 -0.69
CA SER A 48 -10.25 15.36 -0.60
C SER A 48 -9.72 14.62 -1.82
N VAL A 49 -9.91 15.15 -3.03
CA VAL A 49 -9.36 14.56 -4.26
C VAL A 49 -7.83 14.43 -4.15
N ARG A 50 -7.12 15.51 -3.78
CA ARG A 50 -5.66 15.47 -3.63
C ARG A 50 -5.20 14.51 -2.53
N ARG A 51 -5.89 14.48 -1.39
CA ARG A 51 -5.60 13.56 -0.29
C ARG A 51 -5.74 12.10 -0.73
N LEU A 52 -6.87 11.76 -1.35
CA LEU A 52 -7.20 10.39 -1.78
C LEU A 52 -6.29 9.91 -2.92
N GLN A 53 -5.94 10.80 -3.86
CA GLN A 53 -4.93 10.49 -4.88
C GLN A 53 -3.56 10.20 -4.28
N GLY A 54 -3.14 10.98 -3.27
CA GLY A 54 -1.89 10.75 -2.54
C GLY A 54 -1.90 9.41 -1.79
N GLU A 55 -3.00 9.11 -1.11
CA GLU A 55 -3.21 7.85 -0.39
C GLU A 55 -3.17 6.64 -1.33
N ALA A 56 -3.94 6.66 -2.42
CA ALA A 56 -3.94 5.61 -3.43
C ALA A 56 -2.55 5.39 -4.05
N ARG A 57 -1.78 6.46 -4.30
CA ARG A 57 -0.41 6.35 -4.80
C ARG A 57 0.51 5.68 -3.79
N CYS A 58 0.48 6.13 -2.54
CA CYS A 58 1.30 5.58 -1.45
C CYS A 58 1.03 4.07 -1.24
N LEU A 59 -0.25 3.68 -1.23
CA LEU A 59 -0.64 2.27 -1.10
C LEU A 59 -0.15 1.42 -2.28
N GLY A 60 -0.25 1.93 -3.52
CA GLY A 60 0.30 1.25 -4.70
C GLY A 60 1.81 1.07 -4.66
N GLU A 61 2.55 2.09 -4.20
CA GLU A 61 4.00 2.02 -4.00
C GLU A 61 4.38 1.00 -2.93
N LEU A 62 3.61 0.92 -1.83
CA LEU A 62 3.79 -0.09 -0.80
C LEU A 62 3.57 -1.50 -1.36
N VAL A 63 2.45 -1.76 -2.03
CA VAL A 63 2.19 -3.08 -2.65
C VAL A 63 3.31 -3.47 -3.62
N SER A 64 3.76 -2.54 -4.47
CA SER A 64 4.87 -2.79 -5.41
C SER A 64 6.22 -3.03 -4.72
N THR A 65 6.46 -2.41 -3.57
CA THR A 65 7.72 -2.55 -2.81
C THR A 65 7.74 -3.86 -2.03
N LEU A 66 6.58 -4.26 -1.52
CA LEU A 66 6.43 -5.42 -0.63
C LEU A 66 6.21 -6.72 -1.39
N LYS A 67 5.60 -6.67 -2.60
CA LYS A 67 5.54 -7.87 -3.46
C LYS A 67 6.97 -8.31 -3.81
N PRO A 68 7.30 -9.61 -3.65
CA PRO A 68 8.56 -10.14 -4.12
C PRO A 68 8.70 -9.84 -5.62
N LYS A 69 9.84 -9.28 -6.02
CA LYS A 69 10.18 -9.16 -7.44
C LYS A 69 10.51 -10.58 -7.92
N GLN A 70 9.69 -11.10 -8.82
CA GLN A 70 10.01 -12.33 -9.55
C GLN A 70 11.25 -12.13 -10.41
#